data_AF-A0A0K3BQJ3-F1
#
_entry.id   AF-A0A0K3BQJ3-F1
#
_cell.length_a   1.000
_cell.length_b   1.000
_cell.length_c   1.000
_cell.angle_alpha   90.00
_cell.angle_beta   90.00
_cell.angle_gamma   90.00
#
_symmetry.space_group_name_H-M   'P 1'
#
loop_
_entity.id
_entity.type
_entity.pdbx_description
1 polymer ?
#
loop_
_entity_poly.entity_id
_entity_poly.type
_entity_poly.pdbx_seq_one_letter_code
_entity_poly.pdbx_strand_id
1 'polypeptide(L)'
;MPIAPIASYPMPGEDTLPRNQVAWRADAIRAVLLLHDLQAYFLAPYDRDGSPFTELMANLVRIRKTADELGIPVVYTAQPGGMTAAQRGLLMDFWGPGMSTDDSDRRIVGELAPADGDTVLTKWRYSAFARSELAELITRQGRDQLIVCGIYAHVGCLMTAVEAFSADIQPFFVADAVADFSVDYHRLALTYAAERCAVVATTDQLLAMLSDVDDRNVSGASMSSTTSDAVETFAVRVSVPVALDPAAVFAYVTDLPRSGEWSPECLGGEWVSGEPAAVGSVFAARNHRSPDVVAWAPVVRGEWSTRCQIVESEAPRRFSWAMLDSEGNVQESVWTFEVEASDGGSVLTHAFRMGALTEGMRGILGGLDEDGKRRFVVDWAQKLEGDMRQSIERVRAAVEFTS
;
A
#
# COMPACT_ATOMS: atom_id res chain seq x y z
N MET A 1 2.71 14.42 -35.66
CA MET A 1 2.12 15.78 -35.64
C MET A 1 2.01 16.24 -34.20
N PRO A 2 2.08 17.55 -33.89
CA PRO A 2 1.76 18.05 -32.56
C PRO A 2 0.32 17.66 -32.20
N ILE A 3 0.06 17.47 -30.91
CA ILE A 3 -1.28 17.17 -30.40
C ILE A 3 -2.14 18.41 -30.66
N ALA A 4 -3.29 18.24 -31.30
CA ALA A 4 -4.21 19.34 -31.58
C ALA A 4 -4.82 19.89 -30.29
N PRO A 5 -5.27 21.16 -30.26
CA PRO A 5 -6.05 21.68 -29.14
C PRO A 5 -7.23 20.76 -28.81
N ILE A 6 -7.42 20.51 -27.52
CA ILE A 6 -8.45 19.61 -26.99
C ILE A 6 -9.67 20.46 -26.63
N ALA A 7 -10.81 20.13 -27.23
CA ALA A 7 -12.07 20.80 -26.91
C ALA A 7 -12.52 20.45 -25.49
N SER A 8 -13.05 21.44 -24.77
CA SER A 8 -13.61 21.23 -23.44
C SER A 8 -14.75 20.21 -23.46
N TYR A 9 -14.80 19.38 -22.43
CA TYR A 9 -15.84 18.37 -22.23
C TYR A 9 -16.02 18.10 -20.74
N PRO A 10 -17.19 17.64 -20.27
CA PRO A 10 -17.45 17.44 -18.85
C PRO A 10 -16.62 16.28 -18.27
N MET A 11 -16.02 16.49 -17.09
CA MET A 11 -15.39 15.41 -16.33
C MET A 11 -16.43 14.35 -15.95
N PRO A 12 -16.13 13.03 -16.07
CA PRO A 12 -17.06 11.97 -15.67
C PRO A 12 -17.37 12.01 -14.17
N GLY A 13 -18.66 11.97 -13.84
CA GLY A 13 -19.16 11.78 -12.48
C GLY A 13 -19.43 10.31 -12.16
N GLU A 14 -19.70 10.02 -10.88
CA GLU A 14 -20.03 8.66 -10.39
C GLU A 14 -21.19 8.02 -11.15
N ASP A 15 -22.20 8.80 -11.50
CA ASP A 15 -23.40 8.38 -12.24
C ASP A 15 -23.12 7.92 -13.68
N THR A 16 -21.95 8.26 -14.20
CA THR A 16 -21.53 7.93 -15.58
C THR A 16 -20.51 6.80 -15.66
N LEU A 17 -20.07 6.26 -14.51
CA LEU A 17 -19.04 5.22 -14.49
C LEU A 17 -19.58 3.86 -14.98
N PRO A 18 -18.77 3.10 -15.75
CA PRO A 18 -19.09 1.72 -16.07
C PRO A 18 -19.05 0.84 -14.82
N ARG A 19 -19.80 -0.27 -14.85
CA ARG A 19 -19.78 -1.25 -13.77
C ARG A 19 -18.47 -2.04 -13.79
N ASN A 20 -17.75 -2.06 -12.67
CA ASN A 20 -16.56 -2.89 -12.49
C ASN A 20 -16.89 -4.39 -12.50
N GLN A 21 -16.04 -5.19 -13.14
CA GLN A 21 -16.13 -6.66 -13.14
C GLN A 21 -15.53 -7.30 -11.88
N VAL A 22 -14.60 -6.59 -11.24
CA VAL A 22 -13.89 -7.03 -10.03
C VAL A 22 -14.22 -6.10 -8.87
N ALA A 23 -14.08 -6.60 -7.64
CA ALA A 23 -14.39 -5.88 -6.41
C ALA A 23 -13.14 -5.59 -5.55
N TRP A 24 -11.98 -5.41 -6.20
CA TRP A 24 -10.76 -5.02 -5.48
C TRP A 24 -10.97 -3.67 -4.79
N ARG A 25 -10.32 -3.48 -3.64
CA ARG A 25 -10.32 -2.22 -2.91
C ARG A 25 -8.90 -1.72 -2.80
N ALA A 26 -8.72 -0.42 -3.00
CA ALA A 26 -7.42 0.21 -2.84
C ALA A 26 -7.03 0.17 -1.36
N ASP A 27 -5.77 -0.15 -1.10
CA ASP A 27 -5.17 -0.30 0.22
C ASP A 27 -3.87 0.51 0.25
N ALA A 28 -3.74 1.42 1.22
CA ALA A 28 -2.61 2.34 1.29
C ALA A 28 -1.24 1.64 1.49
N ILE A 29 -1.21 0.47 2.14
CA ILE A 29 0.01 -0.32 2.36
C ILE A 29 0.44 -1.01 1.07
N ARG A 30 -0.54 -1.42 0.24
CA ARG A 30 -0.32 -2.17 -0.99
C ARG A 30 -0.17 -1.31 -2.25
N ALA A 31 -0.65 -0.07 -2.21
CA ALA A 31 -0.75 0.78 -3.39
C ALA A 31 0.51 1.60 -3.69
N VAL A 32 0.77 1.83 -4.97
CA VAL A 32 1.66 2.89 -5.46
C VAL A 32 0.81 3.88 -6.26
N LEU A 33 1.01 5.18 -6.07
CA LEU A 33 0.38 6.21 -6.88
C LEU A 33 1.24 6.49 -8.11
N LEU A 34 0.64 6.39 -9.30
CA LEU A 34 1.25 6.79 -10.57
C LEU A 34 0.61 8.08 -11.09
N LEU A 35 1.41 9.13 -11.19
CA LEU A 35 1.10 10.39 -11.85
C LEU A 35 1.68 10.39 -13.27
N HIS A 36 0.85 9.99 -14.23
CA HIS A 36 1.28 9.65 -15.58
C HIS A 36 1.36 10.87 -16.52
N ASP A 37 2.58 11.21 -16.94
CA ASP A 37 2.91 12.17 -18.02
C ASP A 37 2.28 13.58 -17.86
N LEU A 38 2.20 14.08 -16.62
CA LEU A 38 1.68 15.42 -16.26
C LEU A 38 2.67 16.57 -16.56
N GLN A 39 3.33 16.50 -17.72
CA GLN A 39 4.29 17.49 -18.17
C GLN A 39 3.59 18.65 -18.89
N ALA A 40 4.16 19.85 -18.77
CA ALA A 40 3.60 21.08 -19.37
C ALA A 40 3.29 20.93 -20.87
N TYR A 41 4.14 20.25 -21.63
CA TYR A 41 3.90 19.96 -23.05
C TYR A 41 2.59 19.20 -23.32
N PHE A 42 2.27 18.19 -22.50
CA PHE A 42 1.05 17.39 -22.68
C PHE A 42 -0.19 18.07 -22.11
N LEU A 43 -0.01 19.02 -21.20
CA LEU A 43 -1.11 19.80 -20.64
C LEU A 43 -1.46 21.03 -21.48
N ALA A 44 -0.52 21.52 -22.31
CA ALA A 44 -0.71 22.69 -23.16
C ALA A 44 -1.93 22.64 -24.13
N PRO A 45 -2.36 21.47 -24.65
CA PRO A 45 -3.53 21.43 -25.53
C PRO A 45 -4.88 21.65 -24.85
N TYR A 46 -4.97 21.59 -23.51
CA TYR A 46 -6.21 21.80 -22.77
C TYR A 46 -6.47 23.29 -22.51
N ASP A 47 -7.75 23.66 -22.46
CA ASP A 47 -8.17 24.94 -21.87
C ASP A 47 -7.96 24.89 -20.35
N ARG A 48 -7.12 25.78 -19.82
CA ARG A 48 -6.73 25.77 -18.39
C ARG A 48 -7.83 26.28 -17.47
N ASP A 49 -8.79 27.02 -18.02
CA ASP A 49 -9.87 27.63 -17.26
C ASP A 49 -11.19 26.85 -17.38
N GLY A 50 -11.16 25.67 -18.02
CA GLY A 50 -12.35 24.88 -18.30
C GLY A 50 -12.18 23.37 -18.08
N SER A 51 -13.31 22.67 -18.07
CA SER A 51 -13.35 21.21 -17.96
C SER A 51 -12.75 20.52 -19.19
N PRO A 52 -11.99 19.42 -19.02
CA PRO A 52 -11.76 18.69 -17.78
C PRO A 52 -10.56 19.18 -16.95
N PHE A 53 -9.83 20.21 -17.39
CA PHE A 53 -8.54 20.57 -16.80
C PHE A 53 -8.66 21.02 -15.34
N THR A 54 -9.65 21.85 -15.04
CA THR A 54 -9.90 22.38 -13.70
C THR A 54 -10.16 21.27 -12.68
N GLU A 55 -11.03 20.33 -13.00
CA GLU A 55 -11.40 19.19 -12.17
C GLU A 55 -10.24 18.19 -12.07
N LEU A 56 -9.56 17.91 -13.19
CA LEU A 56 -8.39 17.03 -13.24
C LEU A 56 -7.32 17.49 -12.25
N MET A 57 -6.91 18.76 -12.32
CA MET A 57 -5.86 19.30 -11.46
C MET A 57 -6.28 19.30 -9.99
N ALA A 58 -7.52 19.70 -9.70
CA ALA A 58 -8.04 19.69 -8.33
C ALA A 58 -8.04 18.27 -7.73
N ASN A 59 -8.49 17.27 -8.49
CA ASN A 59 -8.54 15.89 -8.04
C ASN A 59 -7.15 15.26 -7.89
N LEU A 60 -6.23 15.53 -8.83
CA LEU A 60 -4.83 15.07 -8.72
C LEU A 60 -4.16 15.62 -7.47
N VAL A 61 -4.36 16.89 -7.13
CA VAL A 61 -3.82 17.50 -5.90
C VAL A 61 -4.38 16.83 -4.66
N ARG A 62 -5.68 16.52 -4.64
CA ARG A 62 -6.31 15.78 -3.53
C ARG A 62 -5.70 14.40 -3.36
N ILE A 63 -5.58 13.63 -4.45
CA ILE A 63 -5.01 12.28 -4.43
C ILE A 63 -3.54 12.31 -4.01
N ARG A 64 -2.75 13.25 -4.55
CA ARG A 64 -1.34 13.41 -4.17
C ARG A 64 -1.20 13.72 -2.68
N LYS A 65 -2.02 14.64 -2.16
CA LYS A 65 -2.02 14.99 -0.74
C LYS A 65 -2.37 13.78 0.13
N THR A 66 -3.41 13.03 -0.21
CA THR A 66 -3.76 11.81 0.54
C THR A 66 -2.69 10.73 0.44
N ALA A 67 -2.00 10.62 -0.69
CA ALA A 67 -0.87 9.72 -0.82
C ALA A 67 0.27 10.08 0.16
N ASP A 68 0.57 11.37 0.36
CA ASP A 68 1.52 11.80 1.41
C ASP A 68 1.02 11.42 2.80
N GLU A 69 -0.23 11.77 3.11
CA GLU A 69 -0.82 11.53 4.44
C GLU A 69 -0.83 10.04 4.82
N LEU A 70 -0.98 9.16 3.82
CA LEU A 70 -1.05 7.71 4.00
C LEU A 70 0.28 6.99 3.73
N GLY A 71 1.35 7.71 3.42
CA GLY A 71 2.65 7.11 3.10
C GLY A 71 2.65 6.22 1.86
N ILE A 72 1.77 6.50 0.89
CA ILE A 72 1.71 5.82 -0.40
C ILE A 72 2.84 6.36 -1.29
N PRO A 73 3.77 5.51 -1.77
CA PRO A 73 4.84 5.93 -2.66
C PRO A 73 4.28 6.55 -3.94
N VAL A 74 4.81 7.72 -4.31
CA VAL A 74 4.40 8.44 -5.51
C VAL A 74 5.46 8.30 -6.59
N VAL A 75 5.00 7.85 -7.75
CA VAL A 75 5.81 7.67 -8.95
C VAL A 75 5.25 8.56 -10.05
N TYR A 76 6.13 9.31 -10.69
CA TYR A 76 5.84 10.10 -11.88
C TYR A 76 6.43 9.41 -13.10
N THR A 77 5.79 9.58 -14.24
CA THR A 77 6.44 9.36 -15.53
C THR A 77 6.65 10.69 -16.26
N ALA A 78 7.82 10.85 -16.84
CA ALA A 78 8.15 12.02 -17.64
C ALA A 78 8.97 11.61 -18.87
N GLN A 79 8.52 12.03 -20.05
CA GLN A 79 9.34 11.90 -21.26
C GLN A 79 10.57 12.82 -21.16
N PRO A 80 11.74 12.36 -21.61
CA PRO A 80 13.00 13.09 -21.51
C PRO A 80 13.10 14.30 -22.47
N GLY A 81 12.20 14.40 -23.46
CA GLY A 81 12.33 15.35 -24.56
C GLY A 81 13.51 15.06 -25.48
N GLY A 82 13.48 15.61 -26.69
CA GLY A 82 14.60 15.51 -27.65
C GLY A 82 15.04 14.08 -27.98
N MET A 83 14.12 13.11 -27.97
CA MET A 83 14.46 11.72 -28.29
C MET A 83 15.01 11.59 -29.71
N THR A 84 16.12 10.87 -29.86
CA THR A 84 16.63 10.48 -31.18
C THR A 84 15.62 9.60 -31.92
N ALA A 85 15.74 9.52 -33.25
CA ALA A 85 14.88 8.63 -34.05
C ALA A 85 14.93 7.17 -33.57
N ALA A 86 16.09 6.68 -33.14
CA ALA A 86 16.25 5.33 -32.60
C ALA A 86 15.56 5.14 -31.24
N GLN A 87 15.66 6.12 -30.34
CA GLN A 87 14.96 6.07 -29.05
C GLN A 87 13.44 6.14 -29.24
N ARG A 88 12.96 7.05 -30.09
CA ARG A 88 11.54 7.32 -30.33
C ARG A 88 10.86 6.21 -31.13
N GLY A 89 11.55 5.65 -32.13
CA GLY A 89 11.05 4.55 -32.96
C GLY A 89 9.73 4.88 -33.62
N LEU A 90 8.80 3.92 -33.64
CA LEU A 90 7.48 4.04 -34.29
C LEU A 90 6.57 5.14 -33.72
N LEU A 91 6.89 5.69 -32.54
CA LEU A 91 6.19 6.89 -32.05
C LEU A 91 6.38 8.08 -32.99
N MET A 92 7.49 8.13 -33.74
CA MET A 92 7.77 9.18 -34.71
C MET A 92 6.70 9.22 -35.80
N ASP A 93 6.22 8.07 -36.26
CA ASP A 93 5.28 7.97 -37.37
C ASP A 93 3.90 8.53 -37.02
N PHE A 94 3.45 8.33 -35.77
CA PHE A 94 2.17 8.85 -35.27
C PHE A 94 2.28 10.27 -34.71
N TRP A 95 3.27 10.51 -33.85
CA TRP A 95 3.36 11.71 -33.01
C TRP A 95 4.44 12.69 -33.45
N GLY A 96 5.24 12.35 -34.47
CA GLY A 96 6.40 13.15 -34.85
C GLY A 96 7.47 13.18 -33.74
N PRO A 97 8.32 14.21 -33.70
CA PRO A 97 9.48 14.27 -32.78
C PRO A 97 9.09 14.40 -31.30
N GLY A 98 7.86 14.84 -31.01
CA GLY A 98 7.40 15.07 -29.64
C GLY A 98 7.97 16.34 -29.02
N MET A 99 8.04 16.34 -27.68
CA MET A 99 8.48 17.49 -26.91
C MET A 99 9.98 17.76 -27.04
N SER A 100 10.35 19.03 -26.88
CA SER A 100 11.74 19.47 -26.84
C SER A 100 12.41 19.14 -25.50
N THR A 101 13.69 19.46 -25.36
CA THR A 101 14.41 19.35 -24.09
C THR A 101 14.17 20.54 -23.15
N ASP A 102 13.41 21.54 -23.59
CA ASP A 102 13.21 22.78 -22.85
C ASP A 102 12.35 22.54 -21.61
N ASP A 103 12.67 23.27 -20.53
CA ASP A 103 11.94 23.14 -19.26
C ASP A 103 10.45 23.47 -19.41
N SER A 104 10.12 24.43 -20.28
CA SER A 104 8.73 24.80 -20.59
C SER A 104 7.90 23.64 -21.12
N ASP A 105 8.54 22.64 -21.73
CA ASP A 105 7.90 21.43 -22.21
C ASP A 105 7.92 20.32 -21.16
N ARG A 106 9.10 20.09 -20.56
CA ARG A 106 9.38 18.87 -19.78
C ARG A 106 8.94 18.94 -18.33
N ARG A 107 8.82 20.12 -17.74
CA ARG A 107 8.52 20.25 -16.32
C ARG A 107 7.17 19.63 -15.99
N ILE A 108 7.11 18.95 -14.86
CA ILE A 108 5.84 18.59 -14.22
C ILE A 108 5.28 19.87 -13.60
N VAL A 109 3.99 20.12 -13.79
CA VAL A 109 3.36 21.41 -13.41
C VAL A 109 3.36 21.62 -11.89
N GLY A 110 3.53 22.87 -11.46
CA GLY A 110 3.98 23.24 -10.11
C GLY A 110 3.22 22.63 -8.92
N GLU A 111 1.89 22.59 -8.96
CA GLU A 111 1.07 22.04 -7.85
C GLU A 111 1.24 20.52 -7.66
N LEU A 112 1.78 19.84 -8.68
CA LEU A 112 2.09 18.42 -8.71
C LEU A 112 3.58 18.19 -8.94
N ALA A 113 4.43 19.19 -8.65
CA ALA A 113 5.87 19.03 -8.74
C ALA A 113 6.30 17.89 -7.79
N PRO A 114 7.18 16.98 -8.24
CA PRO A 114 7.68 15.91 -7.37
C PRO A 114 8.32 16.47 -6.10
N ALA A 115 7.95 15.91 -4.96
CA ALA A 115 8.53 16.19 -3.66
C ALA A 115 9.80 15.35 -3.42
N ASP A 116 10.56 15.69 -2.37
CA ASP A 116 11.69 14.89 -1.94
C ASP A 116 11.21 13.48 -1.53
N GLY A 117 11.80 12.44 -2.13
CA GLY A 117 11.40 11.04 -1.91
C GLY A 117 10.46 10.48 -2.99
N ASP A 118 9.86 11.34 -3.81
CA ASP A 118 9.09 10.89 -4.98
C ASP A 118 10.02 10.30 -6.04
N THR A 119 9.53 9.31 -6.80
CA THR A 119 10.29 8.71 -7.90
C THR A 119 9.85 9.28 -9.24
N VAL A 120 10.79 9.75 -10.07
CA VAL A 120 10.50 10.19 -11.44
C VAL A 120 11.13 9.22 -12.44
N LEU A 121 10.29 8.43 -13.11
CA LEU A 121 10.72 7.48 -14.13
C LEU A 121 10.76 8.14 -15.51
N THR A 122 11.85 7.88 -16.24
CA THR A 122 11.96 8.32 -17.64
C THR A 122 11.01 7.48 -18.50
N LYS A 123 10.10 8.16 -19.20
CA LYS A 123 9.07 7.53 -20.02
C LYS A 123 9.49 7.40 -21.49
N TRP A 124 9.41 6.18 -22.02
CA TRP A 124 9.82 5.89 -23.40
C TRP A 124 8.70 5.48 -24.33
N ARG A 125 7.65 4.84 -23.81
CA ARG A 125 6.54 4.26 -24.59
C ARG A 125 5.19 4.61 -23.94
N TYR A 126 4.08 4.08 -24.48
CA TYR A 126 2.75 4.35 -23.90
C TYR A 126 2.57 3.78 -22.51
N SER A 127 3.01 2.54 -22.26
CA SER A 127 3.01 1.99 -20.91
C SER A 127 4.12 2.59 -20.07
N ALA A 128 3.86 2.80 -18.78
CA ALA A 128 4.87 3.20 -17.80
C ALA A 128 5.88 2.09 -17.51
N PHE A 129 5.52 0.82 -17.70
CA PHE A 129 6.40 -0.33 -17.48
C PHE A 129 7.43 -0.49 -18.59
N ALA A 130 7.04 -0.24 -19.84
CA ALA A 130 7.87 -0.46 -21.01
C ALA A 130 9.18 0.37 -20.98
N ARG A 131 10.30 -0.33 -20.80
CA ARG A 131 11.66 0.23 -20.67
C ARG A 131 11.84 1.10 -19.43
N SER A 132 11.25 0.68 -18.32
CA SER A 132 11.36 1.32 -17.01
C SER A 132 11.64 0.30 -15.93
N GLU A 133 11.91 0.79 -14.72
CA GLU A 133 12.07 -0.01 -13.51
C GLU A 133 10.77 -0.07 -12.68
N LEU A 134 9.59 0.29 -13.24
CA LEU A 134 8.35 0.40 -12.48
C LEU A 134 7.92 -0.92 -11.82
N ALA A 135 7.93 -2.03 -12.55
CA ALA A 135 7.59 -3.34 -12.00
C ALA A 135 8.53 -3.75 -10.86
N GLU A 136 9.83 -3.58 -11.06
CA GLU A 136 10.84 -3.90 -10.06
C GLU A 136 10.69 -3.00 -8.81
N LEU A 137 10.35 -1.73 -8.99
CA LEU A 137 10.09 -0.80 -7.90
C LEU A 137 8.89 -1.23 -7.06
N ILE A 138 7.76 -1.55 -7.70
CA ILE A 138 6.52 -2.00 -7.04
C ILE A 138 6.80 -3.28 -6.25
N THR A 139 7.42 -4.29 -6.90
CA THR A 139 7.76 -5.57 -6.27
C THR A 139 8.74 -5.41 -5.11
N ARG A 140 9.79 -4.61 -5.28
CA ARG A 140 10.80 -4.37 -4.22
C ARG A 140 10.21 -3.68 -3.00
N GLN A 141 9.16 -2.90 -3.17
CA GLN A 141 8.44 -2.26 -2.06
C GLN A 141 7.38 -3.18 -1.43
N GLY A 142 7.25 -4.43 -1.90
CA GLY A 142 6.25 -5.38 -1.39
C GLY A 142 4.81 -4.98 -1.71
N ARG A 143 4.62 -4.15 -2.74
CA ARG A 143 3.34 -3.58 -3.17
C ARG A 143 2.81 -4.31 -4.40
N ASP A 144 1.49 -4.36 -4.55
CA ASP A 144 0.81 -5.10 -5.63
C ASP A 144 -0.45 -4.37 -6.15
N GLN A 145 -0.60 -3.08 -5.84
CA GLN A 145 -1.65 -2.23 -6.38
C GLN A 145 -1.09 -0.97 -7.03
N LEU A 146 -1.70 -0.51 -8.12
CA LEU A 146 -1.28 0.69 -8.85
C LEU A 146 -2.47 1.63 -9.06
N ILE A 147 -2.42 2.81 -8.45
CA ILE A 147 -3.39 3.88 -8.68
C ILE A 147 -2.93 4.69 -9.89
N VAL A 148 -3.69 4.65 -10.99
CA VAL A 148 -3.35 5.28 -12.26
C VAL A 148 -4.12 6.59 -12.43
N CYS A 149 -3.37 7.71 -12.42
CA CYS A 149 -3.89 9.05 -12.68
C CYS A 149 -3.05 9.73 -13.78
N GLY A 150 -3.56 10.82 -14.36
CA GLY A 150 -2.84 11.63 -15.34
C GLY A 150 -3.38 11.53 -16.77
N ILE A 151 -2.50 11.66 -17.78
CA ILE A 151 -2.90 11.76 -19.18
C ILE A 151 -2.02 10.92 -20.12
N TYR A 152 -2.50 10.50 -21.30
CA TYR A 152 -3.90 10.55 -21.75
C TYR A 152 -4.59 9.21 -21.46
N ALA A 153 -5.86 9.26 -21.05
CA ALA A 153 -6.59 8.12 -20.51
C ALA A 153 -6.51 6.88 -21.43
N HIS A 154 -6.90 6.98 -22.70
CA HIS A 154 -6.93 5.83 -23.62
C HIS A 154 -5.55 5.41 -24.18
N VAL A 155 -4.52 6.23 -24.02
CA VAL A 155 -3.18 5.97 -24.58
C VAL A 155 -2.24 5.49 -23.49
N GLY A 156 -1.77 6.40 -22.63
CA GLY A 156 -0.69 6.09 -21.70
C GLY A 156 -1.21 5.36 -20.46
N CYS A 157 -2.25 5.94 -19.86
CA CYS A 157 -2.86 5.42 -18.64
C CYS A 157 -3.44 4.02 -18.88
N LEU A 158 -4.26 3.84 -19.92
CA LEU A 158 -4.90 2.55 -20.20
C LEU A 158 -3.88 1.45 -20.53
N MET A 159 -2.86 1.75 -21.36
CA MET A 159 -1.82 0.76 -21.66
C MET A 159 -1.02 0.37 -20.42
N THR A 160 -0.77 1.34 -19.53
CA THR A 160 -0.14 1.07 -18.24
C THR A 160 -1.02 0.19 -17.35
N ALA A 161 -2.33 0.44 -17.27
CA ALA A 161 -3.26 -0.36 -16.49
C ALA A 161 -3.35 -1.81 -17.01
N VAL A 162 -3.35 -1.99 -18.34
CA VAL A 162 -3.31 -3.33 -18.96
C VAL A 162 -2.01 -4.07 -18.62
N GLU A 163 -0.86 -3.39 -18.66
CA GLU A 163 0.43 -4.02 -18.34
C GLU A 163 0.57 -4.30 -16.83
N ALA A 164 0.07 -3.43 -15.96
CA ALA A 164 -0.03 -3.69 -14.52
C ALA A 164 -0.84 -4.96 -14.24
N PHE A 165 -2.06 -5.04 -14.81
CA PHE A 165 -2.89 -6.24 -14.71
C PHE A 165 -2.17 -7.50 -15.22
N SER A 166 -1.46 -7.40 -16.34
CA SER A 166 -0.72 -8.53 -16.91
C SER A 166 0.50 -8.95 -16.08
N ALA A 167 0.95 -8.09 -15.17
CA ALA A 167 2.06 -8.32 -14.25
C ALA A 167 1.58 -8.66 -12.83
N ASP A 168 0.31 -9.06 -12.68
CA ASP A 168 -0.33 -9.39 -11.39
C ASP A 168 -0.38 -8.22 -10.39
N ILE A 169 -0.42 -6.97 -10.90
CA ILE A 169 -0.62 -5.76 -10.11
C ILE A 169 -2.04 -5.24 -10.32
N GLN A 170 -2.80 -5.06 -9.24
CA GLN A 170 -4.20 -4.62 -9.30
C GLN A 170 -4.27 -3.11 -9.63
N PRO A 171 -4.76 -2.70 -10.82
CA PRO A 171 -4.83 -1.29 -11.15
C PRO A 171 -6.15 -0.67 -10.68
N PHE A 172 -6.05 0.55 -10.18
CA PHE A 172 -7.17 1.43 -9.83
C PHE A 172 -7.12 2.63 -10.77
N PHE A 173 -8.08 2.73 -11.68
CA PHE A 173 -8.11 3.74 -12.73
C PHE A 173 -9.06 4.87 -12.32
N VAL A 174 -8.50 6.03 -11.99
CA VAL A 174 -9.26 7.09 -11.31
C VAL A 174 -9.96 7.99 -12.33
N ALA A 175 -11.26 7.78 -12.49
CA ALA A 175 -12.03 8.25 -13.64
C ALA A 175 -12.04 9.78 -13.81
N ASP A 176 -12.05 10.51 -12.69
CA ASP A 176 -12.06 11.97 -12.62
C ASP A 176 -10.68 12.56 -12.28
N ALA A 177 -9.62 11.73 -12.26
CA ALA A 177 -8.22 12.13 -12.17
C ALA A 177 -7.39 11.62 -13.36
N VAL A 178 -8.06 11.32 -14.46
CA VAL A 178 -7.48 11.17 -15.80
C VAL A 178 -8.20 12.08 -16.77
N ALA A 179 -7.55 12.45 -17.87
CA ALA A 179 -8.18 13.18 -18.96
C ALA A 179 -7.70 12.69 -20.33
N ASP A 180 -8.41 13.07 -21.38
CA ASP A 180 -8.18 12.58 -22.74
C ASP A 180 -8.46 13.64 -23.81
N PHE A 181 -8.22 13.28 -25.07
CA PHE A 181 -8.48 14.13 -26.23
C PHE A 181 -9.97 14.44 -26.46
N SER A 182 -10.87 13.62 -25.92
CA SER A 182 -12.31 13.83 -26.00
C SER A 182 -13.05 13.01 -24.94
N VAL A 183 -14.31 13.36 -24.67
CA VAL A 183 -15.21 12.58 -23.82
C VAL A 183 -15.37 11.12 -24.29
N ASP A 184 -15.31 10.88 -25.60
CA ASP A 184 -15.49 9.53 -26.15
C ASP A 184 -14.25 8.66 -25.92
N TYR A 185 -13.05 9.22 -26.06
CA TYR A 185 -11.82 8.49 -25.72
C TYR A 185 -11.70 8.26 -24.21
N HIS A 186 -12.08 9.25 -23.40
CA HIS A 186 -12.15 9.11 -21.95
C HIS A 186 -13.12 7.97 -21.58
N ARG A 187 -14.34 7.97 -22.10
CA ARG A 187 -15.33 6.91 -21.87
C ARG A 187 -14.83 5.55 -22.34
N LEU A 188 -14.18 5.47 -23.51
CA LEU A 188 -13.58 4.23 -24.01
C LEU A 188 -12.57 3.66 -23.01
N ALA A 189 -11.68 4.50 -22.48
CA ALA A 189 -10.68 4.09 -21.52
C ALA A 189 -11.31 3.54 -20.24
N LEU A 190 -12.29 4.25 -19.68
CA LEU A 190 -13.01 3.81 -18.47
C LEU A 190 -13.72 2.48 -18.70
N THR A 191 -14.47 2.35 -19.80
CA THR A 191 -15.21 1.13 -20.10
C THR A 191 -14.28 -0.06 -20.27
N TYR A 192 -13.18 0.10 -21.03
CA TYR A 192 -12.22 -0.99 -21.20
C TYR A 192 -11.58 -1.36 -19.86
N ALA A 193 -11.15 -0.37 -19.08
CA ALA A 193 -10.50 -0.59 -17.79
C ALA A 193 -11.40 -1.40 -16.84
N ALA A 194 -12.63 -0.95 -16.61
CA ALA A 194 -13.60 -1.62 -15.72
C ALA A 194 -13.94 -3.05 -16.16
N GLU A 195 -13.95 -3.29 -17.47
CA GLU A 195 -14.33 -4.58 -18.05
C GLU A 195 -13.19 -5.59 -18.17
N ARG A 196 -11.93 -5.13 -18.18
CA ARG A 196 -10.80 -5.98 -18.62
C ARG A 196 -9.58 -5.96 -17.73
N CYS A 197 -9.30 -4.89 -16.98
CA CYS A 197 -8.02 -4.83 -16.28
C CYS A 197 -8.01 -4.11 -14.94
N ALA A 198 -8.98 -3.26 -14.60
CA ALA A 198 -8.89 -2.38 -13.43
C ALA A 198 -10.22 -2.20 -12.70
N VAL A 199 -10.14 -1.73 -11.46
CA VAL A 199 -11.26 -1.06 -10.79
C VAL A 199 -11.27 0.40 -11.24
N VAL A 200 -12.38 0.85 -11.81
CA VAL A 200 -12.64 2.26 -12.12
C VAL A 200 -13.41 2.89 -10.96
N ALA A 201 -12.90 4.00 -10.44
CA ALA A 201 -13.50 4.73 -9.32
C ALA A 201 -13.35 6.24 -9.51
N THR A 202 -14.22 7.04 -8.89
CA THR A 202 -13.98 8.48 -8.73
C THR A 202 -12.90 8.72 -7.68
N THR A 203 -12.38 9.94 -7.62
CA THR A 203 -11.44 10.38 -6.59
C THR A 203 -12.07 10.19 -5.21
N ASP A 204 -13.31 10.61 -5.01
CA ASP A 204 -14.01 10.46 -3.74
C ASP A 204 -14.13 8.99 -3.31
N GLN A 205 -14.48 8.10 -4.25
CA GLN A 205 -14.55 6.66 -3.99
C GLN A 205 -13.16 6.07 -3.68
N LEU A 206 -12.12 6.46 -4.41
CA LEU A 206 -10.75 6.03 -4.13
C LEU A 206 -10.31 6.46 -2.73
N LEU A 207 -10.48 7.74 -2.40
CA LEU A 207 -10.09 8.27 -1.08
C LEU A 207 -10.87 7.55 0.02
N ALA A 208 -12.17 7.32 -0.17
CA ALA A 208 -12.97 6.52 0.76
C ALA A 208 -12.43 5.09 0.89
N MET A 209 -12.01 4.42 -0.19
CA MET A 209 -11.40 3.08 -0.11
C MET A 209 -10.12 3.07 0.72
N LEU A 210 -9.27 4.07 0.52
CA LEU A 210 -7.99 4.23 1.22
C LEU A 210 -8.19 4.60 2.70
N SER A 211 -9.24 5.35 3.03
CA SER A 211 -9.61 5.72 4.41
C SER A 211 -10.40 4.62 5.14
N ASP A 212 -11.17 3.78 4.44
CA ASP A 212 -12.01 2.71 5.04
C ASP A 212 -11.19 1.56 5.66
N VAL A 213 -9.87 1.56 5.49
CA VAL A 213 -8.96 0.68 6.22
C VAL A 213 -8.89 1.10 7.70
N ASP A 214 -9.17 2.36 8.03
CA ASP A 214 -9.30 2.87 9.40
C ASP A 214 -10.70 2.60 10.00
N ASP A 215 -11.79 2.79 9.24
CA ASP A 215 -13.15 2.75 9.81
C ASP A 215 -13.71 1.33 10.06
N ARG A 216 -13.24 0.30 9.34
CA ARG A 216 -13.59 -1.10 9.70
C ARG A 216 -12.84 -1.62 10.93
N ASN A 217 -11.84 -0.86 11.42
CA ASN A 217 -11.15 -1.11 12.68
C ASN A 217 -11.73 -0.32 13.86
N VAL A 218 -12.77 0.52 13.66
CA VAL A 218 -13.36 1.38 14.70
C VAL A 218 -14.89 1.39 14.67
N SER A 219 -15.57 0.23 14.64
CA SER A 219 -16.96 0.16 15.13
C SER A 219 -16.97 -0.16 16.62
N GLY A 220 -16.41 0.76 17.40
CA GLY A 220 -16.27 0.59 18.84
C GLY A 220 -15.70 1.76 19.63
N ALA A 221 -15.53 2.97 19.08
CA ALA A 221 -15.30 4.17 19.90
C ALA A 221 -15.47 5.45 19.09
N SER A 222 -16.35 6.34 19.56
CA SER A 222 -16.45 7.73 19.11
C SER A 222 -15.11 8.45 19.31
N MET A 223 -14.51 8.99 18.25
CA MET A 223 -13.33 9.87 18.34
C MET A 223 -13.75 11.34 18.49
N SER A 224 -13.29 11.95 19.59
CA SER A 224 -13.15 13.40 19.72
C SER A 224 -11.81 13.82 19.13
N SER A 225 -11.84 14.81 18.24
CA SER A 225 -10.67 15.47 17.66
C SER A 225 -9.87 16.23 18.72
N THR A 226 -8.57 15.93 18.80
CA THR A 226 -7.55 16.91 19.21
C THR A 226 -6.20 16.54 18.62
N THR A 227 -5.63 17.48 17.86
CA THR A 227 -4.25 17.59 17.37
C THR A 227 -3.19 17.28 18.44
N SER A 228 -2.28 16.33 18.17
CA SER A 228 -0.94 16.21 18.80
C SER A 228 -0.06 15.12 18.13
N ASP A 229 1.05 15.51 17.49
CA ASP A 229 2.38 14.87 17.45
C ASP A 229 2.56 13.33 17.52
N ALA A 230 1.77 12.51 16.81
CA ALA A 230 1.70 11.07 17.09
C ALA A 230 2.81 10.20 16.43
N VAL A 231 3.90 9.94 17.17
CA VAL A 231 4.71 8.70 17.07
C VAL A 231 4.16 7.63 18.04
N GLU A 232 3.00 7.89 18.65
CA GLU A 232 2.51 7.10 19.78
C GLU A 232 1.82 5.79 19.39
N THR A 233 1.33 5.69 18.15
CA THR A 233 0.52 4.55 17.69
C THR A 233 0.87 4.10 16.28
N PHE A 234 0.88 2.79 16.03
CA PHE A 234 0.88 2.23 14.67
C PHE A 234 0.31 0.81 14.66
N ALA A 235 -0.09 0.34 13.47
CA ALA A 235 -0.62 -1.01 13.27
C ALA A 235 -0.12 -1.62 11.96
N VAL A 236 0.00 -2.94 11.91
CA VAL A 236 0.38 -3.71 10.72
C VAL A 236 -0.50 -4.96 10.66
N ARG A 237 -0.93 -5.36 9.47
CA ARG A 237 -1.77 -6.54 9.25
C ARG A 237 -1.42 -7.21 7.93
N VAL A 238 -1.36 -8.53 7.93
CA VAL A 238 -1.11 -9.35 6.73
C VAL A 238 -2.00 -10.59 6.74
N SER A 239 -2.47 -11.01 5.57
CA SER A 239 -3.41 -12.14 5.44
C SER A 239 -2.99 -13.09 4.32
N VAL A 240 -3.30 -14.37 4.47
CA VAL A 240 -3.07 -15.41 3.45
C VAL A 240 -4.24 -16.41 3.45
N PRO A 241 -4.71 -16.85 2.27
CA PRO A 241 -5.63 -17.98 2.19
C PRO A 241 -4.92 -19.28 2.60
N VAL A 242 -5.64 -20.16 3.29
CA VAL A 242 -5.17 -21.47 3.74
C VAL A 242 -6.25 -22.50 3.40
N ALA A 243 -5.87 -23.59 2.74
CA ALA A 243 -6.78 -24.65 2.29
C ALA A 243 -7.21 -25.61 3.41
N LEU A 244 -7.44 -25.09 4.62
CA LEU A 244 -7.90 -25.85 5.79
C LEU A 244 -9.02 -25.12 6.53
N ASP A 245 -9.77 -25.90 7.32
CA ASP A 245 -10.83 -25.36 8.15
C ASP A 245 -10.28 -24.39 9.22
N PRO A 246 -11.05 -23.37 9.61
CA PRO A 246 -10.62 -22.40 10.60
C PRO A 246 -10.16 -23.01 11.93
N ALA A 247 -10.76 -24.13 12.37
CA ALA A 247 -10.42 -24.71 13.66
C ALA A 247 -9.04 -25.38 13.66
N ALA A 248 -8.68 -26.06 12.56
CA ALA A 248 -7.33 -26.62 12.39
C ALA A 248 -6.26 -25.52 12.36
N VAL A 249 -6.50 -24.44 11.60
CA VAL A 249 -5.57 -23.30 11.52
C VAL A 249 -5.44 -22.63 12.88
N PHE A 250 -6.55 -22.36 13.56
CA PHE A 250 -6.58 -21.78 14.90
C PHE A 250 -5.82 -22.63 15.92
N ALA A 251 -6.07 -23.93 15.96
CA ALA A 251 -5.35 -24.85 16.85
C ALA A 251 -3.84 -24.84 16.61
N TYR A 252 -3.40 -24.72 15.35
CA TYR A 252 -1.98 -24.65 15.02
C TYR A 252 -1.34 -23.34 15.51
N VAL A 253 -1.94 -22.18 15.23
CA VAL A 253 -1.34 -20.88 15.56
C VAL A 253 -1.43 -20.51 17.05
N THR A 254 -2.33 -21.15 17.80
CA THR A 254 -2.45 -20.96 19.26
C THR A 254 -1.51 -21.85 20.07
N ASP A 255 -0.82 -22.82 19.45
CA ASP A 255 0.24 -23.62 20.07
C ASP A 255 1.56 -22.83 20.14
N LEU A 256 1.58 -21.79 20.97
CA LEU A 256 2.70 -20.85 21.10
C LEU A 256 4.08 -21.49 21.39
N PRO A 257 4.21 -22.61 22.14
CA PRO A 257 5.48 -23.33 22.25
C PRO A 257 6.10 -23.68 20.90
N ARG A 258 5.28 -23.92 19.86
CA ARG A 258 5.71 -24.24 18.49
C ARG A 258 5.98 -23.02 17.62
N SER A 259 5.83 -21.80 18.14
CA SER A 259 5.95 -20.59 17.33
C SER A 259 7.29 -20.41 16.61
N GLY A 260 8.36 -21.09 17.05
CA GLY A 260 9.62 -21.16 16.31
C GLY A 260 9.56 -21.90 14.98
N GLU A 261 8.51 -22.68 14.70
CA GLU A 261 8.30 -23.32 13.39
C GLU A 261 7.94 -22.28 12.31
N TRP A 262 7.25 -21.20 12.69
CA TRP A 262 6.77 -20.19 11.74
C TRP A 262 7.38 -18.80 11.95
N SER A 263 7.66 -18.37 13.17
CA SER A 263 8.19 -17.03 13.40
C SER A 263 9.66 -16.91 12.99
N PRO A 264 10.07 -15.81 12.33
CA PRO A 264 11.48 -15.49 12.13
C PRO A 264 12.22 -15.08 13.41
N GLU A 265 11.50 -14.51 14.38
CA GLU A 265 12.10 -13.87 15.56
C GLU A 265 11.77 -14.63 16.85
N CYS A 266 10.55 -15.13 17.02
CA CYS A 266 10.14 -15.90 18.19
C CYS A 266 10.55 -17.37 18.03
N LEU A 267 11.40 -17.87 18.93
CA LEU A 267 11.93 -19.23 18.92
C LEU A 267 11.08 -20.22 19.74
N GLY A 268 9.80 -19.89 19.98
CA GLY A 268 8.95 -20.60 20.93
C GLY A 268 9.16 -20.14 22.37
N GLY A 269 8.75 -20.98 23.33
CA GLY A 269 8.71 -20.60 24.74
C GLY A 269 7.93 -21.57 25.59
N GLU A 270 7.54 -21.11 26.77
CA GLU A 270 6.78 -21.92 27.73
C GLU A 270 5.66 -21.11 28.40
N TRP A 271 4.58 -21.80 28.74
CA TRP A 271 3.51 -21.24 29.56
C TRP A 271 3.99 -21.14 31.01
N VAL A 272 3.95 -19.93 31.57
CA VAL A 272 4.44 -19.67 32.94
C VAL A 272 3.31 -19.57 33.96
N SER A 273 2.09 -19.24 33.53
CA SER A 273 0.90 -19.25 34.39
C SER A 273 -0.39 -19.33 33.59
N GLY A 274 -1.45 -19.86 34.21
CA GLY A 274 -2.76 -20.01 33.59
C GLY A 274 -2.88 -21.27 32.72
N GLU A 275 -4.09 -21.54 32.26
CA GLU A 275 -4.36 -22.59 31.28
C GLU A 275 -3.80 -22.16 29.90
N PRO A 276 -3.07 -23.03 29.19
CA PRO A 276 -2.53 -22.70 27.86
C PRO A 276 -3.59 -22.08 26.92
N ALA A 277 -3.23 -20.97 26.29
CA ALA A 277 -4.07 -20.21 25.35
C ALA A 277 -5.39 -19.65 25.92
N ALA A 278 -5.64 -19.73 27.22
CA ALA A 278 -6.77 -19.08 27.87
C ALA A 278 -6.48 -17.60 28.17
N VAL A 279 -7.52 -16.75 28.15
CA VAL A 279 -7.38 -15.33 28.53
C VAL A 279 -6.80 -15.20 29.94
N GLY A 280 -5.81 -14.33 30.11
CA GLY A 280 -5.06 -14.13 31.35
C GLY A 280 -3.88 -15.08 31.57
N SER A 281 -3.72 -16.12 30.75
CA SER A 281 -2.51 -16.95 30.78
C SER A 281 -1.29 -16.16 30.29
N VAL A 282 -0.11 -16.50 30.81
CA VAL A 282 1.14 -15.81 30.51
C VAL A 282 2.10 -16.80 29.88
N PHE A 283 2.73 -16.37 28.79
CA PHE A 283 3.72 -17.11 28.02
C PHE A 283 5.06 -16.37 28.06
N ALA A 284 6.14 -17.10 28.33
CA ALA A 284 7.50 -16.60 28.25
C ALA A 284 8.11 -17.01 26.91
N ALA A 285 8.13 -16.07 25.97
CA ALA A 285 8.72 -16.26 24.65
C ALA A 285 10.24 -16.04 24.70
N ARG A 286 10.98 -16.88 23.97
CA ARG A 286 12.39 -16.65 23.64
C ARG A 286 12.45 -16.09 22.24
N ASN A 287 13.26 -15.07 22.03
CA ASN A 287 13.36 -14.38 20.75
C ASN A 287 14.81 -14.24 20.34
N HIS A 288 15.07 -14.12 19.04
CA HIS A 288 16.37 -13.83 18.48
C HIS A 288 16.26 -12.80 17.35
N ARG A 289 17.11 -11.77 17.37
CA ARG A 289 17.16 -10.75 16.33
C ARG A 289 18.56 -10.62 15.76
N SER A 290 18.65 -10.77 14.43
CA SER A 290 19.89 -10.59 13.68
C SER A 290 20.43 -9.15 13.82
N PRO A 291 21.77 -8.95 13.76
CA PRO A 291 22.39 -7.63 13.76
C PRO A 291 21.88 -6.67 12.68
N ASP A 292 21.48 -7.19 11.52
CA ASP A 292 21.16 -6.36 10.34
C ASP A 292 19.76 -5.72 10.38
N VAL A 293 18.90 -6.14 11.32
CA VAL A 293 17.48 -5.73 11.37
C VAL A 293 17.36 -4.25 11.79
N VAL A 294 17.08 -3.34 10.86
CA VAL A 294 17.08 -1.88 11.17
C VAL A 294 18.42 -1.50 11.83
N ALA A 295 19.54 -1.85 11.19
CA ALA A 295 20.90 -1.84 11.76
C ALA A 295 21.31 -0.49 12.38
N TRP A 296 20.74 0.63 11.91
CA TRP A 296 21.03 1.97 12.39
C TRP A 296 20.34 2.31 13.72
N ALA A 297 19.26 1.61 14.08
CA ALA A 297 18.45 1.90 15.26
C ALA A 297 18.93 1.13 16.51
N PRO A 298 18.76 1.71 17.72
CA PRO A 298 19.24 1.12 18.96
C PRO A 298 18.30 0.03 19.50
N VAL A 299 17.98 -0.98 18.69
CA VAL A 299 17.11 -2.09 19.10
C VAL A 299 17.92 -3.25 19.69
N VAL A 300 17.27 -4.08 20.50
CA VAL A 300 17.89 -5.28 21.11
C VAL A 300 18.36 -6.26 20.03
N ARG A 301 19.59 -6.79 20.17
CA ARG A 301 20.22 -7.75 19.26
C ARG A 301 20.54 -9.05 19.97
N GLY A 302 20.57 -10.15 19.22
CA GLY A 302 20.80 -11.48 19.77
C GLY A 302 19.56 -12.01 20.47
N GLU A 303 19.76 -12.81 21.50
CA GLU A 303 18.68 -13.50 22.20
C GLU A 303 18.14 -12.69 23.39
N TRP A 304 16.82 -12.65 23.56
CA TRP A 304 16.16 -12.15 24.76
C TRP A 304 14.89 -12.93 25.06
N SER A 305 14.36 -12.77 26.27
CA SER A 305 13.04 -13.29 26.63
C SER A 305 12.09 -12.15 26.90
N THR A 306 10.83 -12.32 26.49
CA THR A 306 9.73 -11.42 26.82
C THR A 306 8.58 -12.24 27.38
N ARG A 307 7.79 -11.64 28.26
CA ARG A 307 6.54 -12.23 28.73
C ARG A 307 5.39 -11.55 28.01
N CYS A 308 4.43 -12.35 27.57
CA CYS A 308 3.16 -11.85 27.06
C CYS A 308 2.00 -12.51 27.78
N GLN A 309 0.89 -11.78 27.87
CA GLN A 309 -0.36 -12.27 28.43
C GLN A 309 -1.40 -12.39 27.31
N ILE A 310 -2.17 -13.48 27.31
CA ILE A 310 -3.30 -13.63 26.42
C ILE A 310 -4.40 -12.67 26.86
N VAL A 311 -4.79 -11.77 25.96
CA VAL A 311 -5.83 -10.76 26.22
C VAL A 311 -7.16 -11.14 25.57
N GLU A 312 -7.13 -12.06 24.61
CA GLU A 312 -8.32 -12.55 23.91
C GLU A 312 -8.10 -13.94 23.34
N SER A 313 -9.10 -14.81 23.44
CA SER A 313 -9.07 -16.17 22.88
C SER A 313 -10.50 -16.61 22.59
N GLU A 314 -10.91 -16.49 21.33
CA GLU A 314 -12.22 -16.86 20.82
C GLU A 314 -12.04 -17.88 19.69
N ALA A 315 -12.02 -19.16 20.01
CA ALA A 315 -11.88 -20.21 19.00
C ALA A 315 -13.13 -20.32 18.10
N PRO A 316 -12.99 -20.52 16.77
CA PRO A 316 -11.74 -20.60 16.01
C PRO A 316 -11.32 -19.25 15.39
N ARG A 317 -11.84 -18.12 15.86
CA ARG A 317 -11.81 -16.83 15.15
C ARG A 317 -10.63 -15.94 15.49
N ARG A 318 -10.26 -15.81 16.76
CA ARG A 318 -9.40 -14.72 17.23
C ARG A 318 -8.56 -15.12 18.42
N PHE A 319 -7.27 -14.82 18.38
CA PHE A 319 -6.34 -15.08 19.47
C PHE A 319 -5.35 -13.91 19.58
N SER A 320 -5.41 -13.18 20.70
CA SER A 320 -4.63 -11.96 20.91
C SER A 320 -3.80 -12.04 22.17
N TRP A 321 -2.55 -11.55 22.10
CA TRP A 321 -1.66 -11.43 23.26
C TRP A 321 -0.97 -10.07 23.28
N ALA A 322 -0.68 -9.60 24.49
CA ALA A 322 -0.03 -8.33 24.73
C ALA A 322 1.27 -8.54 25.52
N MET A 323 2.30 -7.76 25.19
CA MET A 323 3.56 -7.82 25.94
C MET A 323 3.39 -7.25 27.35
N LEU A 324 4.08 -7.84 28.32
CA LEU A 324 4.18 -7.31 29.67
C LEU A 324 5.37 -6.36 29.76
N ASP A 325 5.26 -5.30 30.57
CA ASP A 325 6.41 -4.47 30.95
C ASP A 325 7.25 -5.16 32.04
N SER A 326 8.33 -4.51 32.47
CA SER A 326 9.23 -5.01 33.53
C SER A 326 8.55 -5.17 34.90
N GLU A 327 7.43 -4.49 35.15
CA GLU A 327 6.62 -4.62 36.36
C GLU A 327 5.53 -5.71 36.24
N GLY A 328 5.32 -6.24 35.03
CA GLY A 328 4.31 -7.27 34.75
C GLY A 328 2.95 -6.71 34.33
N ASN A 329 2.84 -5.41 34.03
CA ASN A 329 1.61 -4.81 33.53
C ASN A 329 1.44 -5.06 32.03
N VAL A 330 0.19 -5.21 31.59
CA VAL A 330 -0.15 -5.39 30.17
C VAL A 330 0.07 -4.08 29.42
N GLN A 331 0.84 -4.13 28.33
CA GLN A 331 1.09 -2.99 27.45
C GLN A 331 0.14 -2.99 26.24
N GLU A 332 -0.02 -1.84 25.59
CA GLU A 332 -0.87 -1.70 24.41
C GLU A 332 -0.24 -2.22 23.10
N SER A 333 0.80 -3.06 23.17
CA SER A 333 1.38 -3.78 22.04
C SER A 333 0.70 -5.14 21.89
N VAL A 334 -0.38 -5.17 21.13
CA VAL A 334 -1.24 -6.33 20.93
C VAL A 334 -0.89 -7.00 19.61
N TRP A 335 -0.59 -8.29 19.68
CA TRP A 335 -0.45 -9.17 18.53
C TRP A 335 -1.68 -10.05 18.44
N THR A 336 -2.15 -10.33 17.22
CA THR A 336 -3.39 -11.07 16.99
C THR A 336 -3.26 -12.01 15.80
N PHE A 337 -3.72 -13.24 15.99
CA PHE A 337 -4.14 -14.12 14.91
C PHE A 337 -5.65 -14.06 14.73
N GLU A 338 -6.11 -13.89 13.50
CA GLU A 338 -7.52 -14.00 13.13
C GLU A 338 -7.69 -15.04 12.05
N VAL A 339 -8.74 -15.86 12.16
CA VAL A 339 -9.05 -16.90 11.19
C VAL A 339 -10.51 -16.76 10.77
N GLU A 340 -10.71 -16.50 9.49
CA GLU A 340 -12.03 -16.34 8.89
C GLU A 340 -12.31 -17.50 7.94
N ALA A 341 -13.53 -18.01 7.93
CA ALA A 341 -13.93 -19.02 6.95
C ALA A 341 -13.98 -18.41 5.54
N SER A 342 -13.52 -19.15 4.54
CA SER A 342 -13.59 -18.76 3.13
C SER A 342 -13.94 -19.95 2.23
N ASP A 343 -14.33 -19.68 1.00
CA ASP A 343 -14.56 -20.72 0.01
C ASP A 343 -13.28 -21.55 -0.19
N GLY A 344 -13.34 -22.84 0.15
CA GLY A 344 -12.19 -23.76 0.04
C GLY A 344 -11.25 -23.81 1.25
N GLY A 345 -11.57 -23.15 2.38
CA GLY A 345 -10.78 -23.26 3.61
C GLY A 345 -10.99 -22.07 4.56
N SER A 346 -9.91 -21.32 4.79
CA SER A 346 -9.90 -20.16 5.67
C SER A 346 -8.92 -19.08 5.20
N VAL A 347 -9.06 -17.88 5.76
CA VAL A 347 -8.08 -16.79 5.65
C VAL A 347 -7.45 -16.60 7.01
N LEU A 348 -6.13 -16.81 7.10
CA LEU A 348 -5.33 -16.53 8.29
C LEU A 348 -4.79 -15.10 8.19
N THR A 349 -5.04 -14.30 9.22
CA THR A 349 -4.48 -12.97 9.37
C THR A 349 -3.57 -12.92 10.60
N HIS A 350 -2.39 -12.30 10.45
CA HIS A 350 -1.53 -11.90 11.55
C HIS A 350 -1.52 -10.37 11.62
N ALA A 351 -1.82 -9.83 12.80
CA ALA A 351 -1.89 -8.40 13.04
C ALA A 351 -1.07 -8.00 14.26
N PHE A 352 -0.58 -6.77 14.22
CA PHE A 352 0.05 -6.08 15.34
C PHE A 352 -0.55 -4.69 15.46
N ARG A 353 -0.86 -4.26 16.68
CA ARG A 353 -1.26 -2.90 17.00
C ARG A 353 -0.52 -2.43 18.23
N MET A 354 0.00 -1.21 18.18
CA MET A 354 0.52 -0.49 19.33
C MET A 354 -0.33 0.74 19.59
N GLY A 355 -1.11 0.73 20.68
CA GLY A 355 -1.98 1.85 21.08
C GLY A 355 -1.29 2.93 21.92
N ALA A 356 -0.15 2.60 22.52
CA ALA A 356 0.76 3.53 23.16
C ALA A 356 2.19 2.97 23.10
N LEU A 357 3.19 3.83 23.16
CA LEU A 357 4.59 3.40 23.20
C LEU A 357 4.81 2.37 24.32
N THR A 358 5.45 1.25 24.01
CA THR A 358 5.90 0.28 25.03
C THR A 358 7.12 0.81 25.79
N GLU A 359 7.44 0.20 26.93
CA GLU A 359 8.68 0.46 27.67
C GLU A 359 9.91 0.34 26.76
N GLY A 360 9.97 -0.72 25.95
CA GLY A 360 11.04 -0.92 24.96
C GLY A 360 11.08 0.17 23.89
N MET A 361 9.92 0.56 23.35
CA MET A 361 9.84 1.60 22.33
C MET A 361 10.20 2.98 22.87
N ARG A 362 9.78 3.33 24.10
CA ARG A 362 10.23 4.55 24.77
C ARG A 362 11.76 4.59 24.91
N GLY A 363 12.38 3.46 25.26
CA GLY A 363 13.83 3.34 25.33
C GLY A 363 14.52 3.58 23.98
N ILE A 364 14.00 2.97 22.91
CA ILE A 364 14.56 3.11 21.55
C ILE A 364 14.41 4.55 21.04
N LEU A 365 13.21 5.11 21.14
CA LEU A 365 12.88 6.44 20.59
C LEU A 365 13.45 7.58 21.43
N GLY A 366 13.68 7.37 22.73
CA GLY A 366 14.16 8.42 23.63
C GLY A 366 15.54 8.98 23.28
N GLY A 367 16.35 8.23 22.52
CA GLY A 367 17.67 8.66 22.05
C GLY A 367 17.69 9.23 20.63
N LEU A 368 16.55 9.28 19.93
CA LEU A 368 16.45 9.72 18.54
C LEU A 368 15.90 11.15 18.44
N ASP A 369 16.35 11.89 17.41
CA ASP A 369 15.71 13.13 17.00
C ASP A 369 14.41 12.85 16.23
N GLU A 370 13.65 13.89 15.87
CA GLU A 370 12.34 13.73 15.23
C GLU A 370 12.42 13.02 13.88
N ASP A 371 13.47 13.25 13.10
CA ASP A 371 13.71 12.55 11.84
C ASP A 371 14.04 11.08 12.06
N GLY A 372 14.88 10.78 13.06
CA GLY A 372 15.18 9.43 13.50
C GLY A 372 13.93 8.70 14.00
N LYS A 373 13.07 9.35 14.79
CA LYS A 373 11.80 8.74 15.24
C LYS A 373 10.89 8.40 14.07
N ARG A 374 10.70 9.34 13.12
CA ARG A 374 9.89 9.10 11.92
C ARG A 374 10.44 7.94 11.09
N ARG A 375 11.74 7.95 10.81
CA ARG A 375 12.40 6.88 10.06
C ARG A 375 12.28 5.53 10.78
N PHE A 376 12.44 5.52 12.11
CA PHE A 376 12.32 4.30 12.90
C PHE A 376 10.95 3.66 12.72
N VAL A 377 9.88 4.44 12.80
CA VAL A 377 8.51 3.91 12.63
C VAL A 377 8.34 3.26 11.26
N VAL A 378 8.81 3.91 10.20
CA VAL A 378 8.71 3.36 8.83
C VAL A 378 9.50 2.06 8.70
N ASP A 379 10.79 2.08 9.06
CA ASP A 379 11.66 0.91 8.94
C ASP A 379 11.17 -0.26 9.83
N TRP A 380 10.64 0.06 11.02
CA TRP A 380 10.12 -0.92 11.95
C TRP A 380 8.79 -1.52 11.50
N ALA A 381 7.88 -0.71 10.96
CA ALA A 381 6.62 -1.19 10.38
C ALA A 381 6.89 -2.14 9.20
N GLN A 382 7.80 -1.76 8.29
CA GLN A 382 8.21 -2.61 7.16
C GLN A 382 8.81 -3.94 7.63
N LYS A 383 9.67 -3.89 8.64
CA LYS A 383 10.24 -5.10 9.27
C LYS A 383 9.14 -6.00 9.81
N LEU A 384 8.21 -5.44 10.60
CA LEU A 384 7.11 -6.21 11.19
C LEU A 384 6.22 -6.83 10.12
N GLU A 385 5.88 -6.09 9.07
CA GLU A 385 5.09 -6.60 7.95
C GLU A 385 5.76 -7.80 7.29
N GLY A 386 7.05 -7.70 6.99
CA GLY A 386 7.83 -8.80 6.40
C GLY A 386 7.88 -10.04 7.29
N ASP A 387 8.13 -9.86 8.58
CA ASP A 387 8.21 -10.96 9.53
C ASP A 387 6.87 -11.66 9.75
N MET A 388 5.77 -10.89 9.82
CA MET A 388 4.43 -11.44 9.93
C MET A 388 4.03 -12.17 8.66
N ARG A 389 4.35 -11.64 7.47
CA ARG A 389 4.07 -12.29 6.17
C ARG A 389 4.79 -13.63 6.09
N GLN A 390 6.08 -13.66 6.41
CA GLN A 390 6.83 -14.91 6.47
C GLN A 390 6.23 -15.89 7.48
N SER A 391 5.75 -15.41 8.64
CA SER A 391 5.11 -16.25 9.65
C SER A 391 3.86 -16.93 9.11
N ILE A 392 2.93 -16.19 8.51
CA ILE A 392 1.68 -16.79 8.00
C ILE A 392 1.90 -17.67 6.77
N GLU A 393 2.90 -17.37 5.93
CA GLU A 393 3.29 -18.24 4.82
C GLU A 393 3.85 -19.58 5.31
N ARG A 394 4.68 -19.56 6.37
CA ARG A 394 5.20 -20.79 6.98
C ARG A 394 4.10 -21.58 7.68
N VAL A 395 3.16 -20.91 8.36
CA VAL A 395 1.97 -21.59 8.92
C VAL A 395 1.21 -22.28 7.79
N ARG A 396 0.84 -21.54 6.73
CA ARG A 396 0.14 -22.10 5.57
C ARG A 396 0.84 -23.34 5.02
N ALA A 397 2.13 -23.24 4.75
CA ALA A 397 2.92 -24.36 4.25
C ALA A 397 2.88 -25.54 5.24
N ALA A 398 3.13 -25.32 6.52
CA ALA A 398 3.16 -26.39 7.52
C ALA A 398 1.82 -27.13 7.62
N VAL A 399 0.71 -26.41 7.59
CA VAL A 399 -0.62 -27.03 7.76
C VAL A 399 -1.11 -27.70 6.47
N GLU A 400 -0.83 -27.13 5.29
CA GLU A 400 -1.24 -27.70 4.00
C GLU A 400 -0.41 -28.94 3.61
N PHE A 401 0.87 -29.03 4.00
CA PHE A 401 1.72 -30.20 3.70
C PHE A 401 1.48 -31.40 4.63
N THR A 402 0.81 -31.21 5.77
CA THR A 402 0.57 -32.26 6.77
C THR A 402 -0.83 -32.91 6.63
N SER A 403 -1.64 -32.42 5.69
CA SER A 403 -3.07 -32.78 5.52
C SER A 403 -3.35 -33.82 4.45
#